data_AF-A0A1G2JCB1-F1
#
_entry.id   AF-A0A1G2JCB1-F1
#
_cell.length_a   1.000
_cell.length_b   1.000
_cell.length_c   1.000
_cell.angle_alpha   90.00
_cell.angle_beta   90.00
_cell.angle_gamma   90.00
#
_symmetry.space_group_name_H-M   'P 1'
#
loop_
_entity.id
_entity.type
_entity.pdbx_description
1 polymer ?
#
loop_
_entity_poly.entity_id
_entity_poly.type
_entity_poly.pdbx_seq_one_letter_code
_entity_poly.pdbx_strand_id
1 'polypeptide(L)'
;MEDKIIKVSETIKVNDSWKARTESGYLVSSNKTKCIDLISHSDLDENNIIDILISLHIILEAGLNAFYRNMVLMSLKKELGEFEVMENVDRVSFIDKTVAFIYFSKFDFEGKLDEAKKYHSIISALKDFSAIRNKLFHGHSISTIFDGEKNRHSELKGKITLEMLIEQMRKFRFILEGMRFYFDRLQSSMTSSGKESFKKEYLSDEFLPHLGTFADVDVKE
;
A
#
# COMPACT_ATOMS: atom_id res chain seq x y z
N MET A 1 45.80 -34.93 -10.53
CA MET A 1 45.06 -33.89 -11.28
C MET A 1 43.85 -33.60 -10.42
N GLU A 2 43.92 -32.50 -9.67
CA GLU A 2 42.97 -32.16 -8.60
C GLU A 2 41.65 -31.66 -9.19
N ASP A 3 40.56 -32.38 -8.92
CA ASP A 3 39.21 -31.89 -9.13
C ASP A 3 38.87 -30.86 -8.05
N LYS A 4 39.02 -29.57 -8.38
CA LYS A 4 38.45 -28.48 -7.59
C LYS A 4 36.94 -28.44 -7.81
N ILE A 5 36.20 -29.03 -6.88
CA ILE A 5 34.76 -28.78 -6.73
C ILE A 5 34.58 -27.30 -6.35
N ILE A 6 34.09 -26.50 -7.30
CA ILE A 6 33.62 -25.15 -7.06
C ILE A 6 32.32 -25.24 -6.25
N LYS A 7 32.43 -25.20 -4.92
CA LYS A 7 31.31 -24.90 -4.02
C LYS A 7 31.06 -23.39 -4.08
N VAL A 8 30.16 -22.96 -4.95
CA VAL A 8 29.65 -21.59 -4.94
C VAL A 8 28.13 -21.63 -5.15
N SER A 9 27.40 -20.98 -4.22
CA SER A 9 26.08 -20.36 -4.38
C SER A 9 24.81 -20.92 -3.70
N GLU A 10 24.90 -21.72 -2.63
CA GLU A 10 23.68 -22.01 -1.82
C GLU A 10 23.43 -21.02 -0.66
N THR A 11 24.42 -20.20 -0.29
CA THR A 11 24.33 -19.33 0.89
C THR A 11 23.67 -17.96 0.63
N ILE A 12 23.33 -17.62 -0.62
CA ILE A 12 22.85 -16.27 -0.98
C ILE A 12 21.32 -16.11 -0.90
N LYS A 13 20.49 -17.17 -0.87
CA LYS A 13 19.04 -16.97 -1.12
C LYS A 13 18.13 -16.83 0.10
N VAL A 14 18.54 -17.25 1.30
CA VAL A 14 17.66 -17.22 2.50
C VAL A 14 17.70 -15.88 3.22
N ASN A 15 18.86 -15.22 3.23
CA ASN A 15 19.05 -13.98 3.96
C ASN A 15 18.37 -12.78 3.27
N ASP A 16 18.32 -12.80 1.93
CA ASP A 16 17.81 -11.67 1.17
C ASP A 16 16.28 -11.64 1.07
N SER A 17 15.61 -12.80 1.07
CA SER A 17 14.14 -12.85 1.17
C SER A 17 13.64 -12.39 2.54
N TRP A 18 14.34 -12.77 3.60
CA TRP A 18 14.09 -12.28 4.96
C TRP A 18 14.31 -10.77 5.05
N LYS A 19 15.42 -10.26 4.52
CA LYS A 19 15.70 -8.81 4.46
C LYS A 19 14.61 -8.04 3.70
N ALA A 20 14.22 -8.50 2.51
CA ALA A 20 13.19 -7.85 1.71
C ALA A 20 11.81 -7.83 2.40
N ARG A 21 11.45 -8.92 3.11
CA ARG A 21 10.24 -8.96 3.96
C ARG A 21 10.35 -7.96 5.11
N THR A 22 11.49 -7.90 5.79
CA THR A 22 11.71 -6.95 6.91
C THR A 22 11.78 -5.50 6.46
N GLU A 23 12.35 -5.19 5.30
CA GLU A 23 12.45 -3.83 4.76
C GLU A 23 11.06 -3.32 4.34
N SER A 24 10.26 -4.15 3.68
CA SER A 24 8.88 -3.79 3.32
C SER A 24 8.03 -3.58 4.58
N GLY A 25 8.18 -4.46 5.58
CA GLY A 25 7.49 -4.34 6.87
C GLY A 25 7.92 -3.11 7.67
N TYR A 26 9.21 -2.79 7.68
CA TYR A 26 9.75 -1.59 8.33
C TYR A 26 9.28 -0.32 7.63
N LEU A 27 9.29 -0.29 6.30
CA LEU A 27 8.81 0.84 5.51
C LEU A 27 7.33 1.11 5.79
N VAL A 28 6.50 0.08 5.82
CA VAL A 28 5.08 0.21 6.16
C VAL A 28 4.91 0.70 7.61
N SER A 29 5.60 0.08 8.56
CA SER A 29 5.44 0.39 9.99
C SER A 29 5.91 1.81 10.32
N SER A 30 7.07 2.22 9.81
CA SER A 30 7.60 3.58 10.00
C SER A 30 6.68 4.66 9.42
N ASN A 31 6.09 4.41 8.23
CA ASN A 31 5.11 5.33 7.66
C ASN A 31 3.78 5.36 8.43
N LYS A 32 3.34 4.22 8.99
CA LYS A 32 2.17 4.21 9.89
C LYS A 32 2.41 5.07 11.13
N THR A 33 3.59 4.94 11.76
CA THR A 33 4.00 5.78 12.89
C THR A 33 4.06 7.25 12.49
N LYS A 34 4.68 7.58 11.34
CA LYS A 34 4.72 8.94 10.81
C LYS A 34 3.31 9.54 10.63
N CYS A 35 2.37 8.77 10.08
CA CYS A 35 0.98 9.21 9.98
C CYS A 35 0.33 9.47 11.34
N ILE A 36 0.50 8.57 12.32
CA ILE A 36 -0.03 8.73 13.68
C ILE A 36 0.51 10.03 14.29
N ASP A 37 1.83 10.20 14.24
CA ASP A 37 2.51 11.34 14.84
C ASP A 37 2.00 12.64 14.20
N LEU A 38 2.02 12.75 12.86
CA LEU A 38 1.60 13.96 12.16
C LEU A 38 0.12 14.27 12.38
N ILE A 39 -0.77 13.28 12.27
CA ILE A 39 -2.21 13.49 12.45
C ILE A 39 -2.56 13.91 13.89
N SER A 40 -1.75 13.53 14.87
CA SER A 40 -1.97 13.94 16.27
C SER A 40 -1.66 15.42 16.54
N HIS A 41 -1.04 16.14 15.59
CA HIS A 41 -0.79 17.57 15.72
C HIS A 41 -2.07 18.36 15.48
N SER A 42 -2.35 19.33 16.37
CA SER A 42 -3.60 20.13 16.33
C SER A 42 -3.68 21.13 15.17
N ASP A 43 -2.55 21.44 14.53
CA ASP A 43 -2.46 22.38 13.43
C ASP A 43 -1.67 21.72 12.28
N LEU A 44 -2.39 21.11 11.34
CA LEU A 44 -1.81 20.41 10.20
C LEU A 44 -1.47 21.42 9.11
N ASP A 45 -0.19 21.77 9.00
CA ASP A 45 0.28 22.61 7.90
C ASP A 45 0.33 21.85 6.56
N GLU A 46 0.52 22.58 5.46
CA GLU A 46 0.58 22.01 4.10
C GLU A 46 1.64 20.90 3.99
N ASN A 47 2.80 21.06 4.63
CA ASN A 47 3.89 20.08 4.57
C ASN A 47 3.52 18.81 5.34
N ASN A 48 2.86 18.94 6.50
CA ASN A 48 2.34 17.81 7.26
C ASN A 48 1.30 17.05 6.45
N ILE A 49 0.39 17.76 5.77
CA ILE A 49 -0.60 17.14 4.88
C ILE A 49 0.10 16.37 3.74
N ILE A 50 1.06 16.98 3.05
CA ILE A 50 1.84 16.32 1.98
C ILE A 50 2.49 15.05 2.50
N ASP A 51 3.13 15.13 3.67
CA ASP A 51 3.83 14.01 4.28
C ASP A 51 2.89 12.86 4.63
N ILE A 52 1.71 13.17 5.19
CA ILE A 52 0.68 12.15 5.47
C ILE A 52 0.21 11.52 4.15
N LEU A 53 -0.06 12.32 3.12
CA LEU A 53 -0.49 11.82 1.81
C LEU A 53 0.54 10.87 1.20
N ILE A 54 1.82 11.24 1.23
CA ILE A 54 2.92 10.38 0.76
C ILE A 54 2.98 9.09 1.58
N SER A 55 2.91 9.17 2.90
CA SER A 55 2.94 8.00 3.78
C SER A 55 1.76 7.05 3.53
N LEU A 56 0.54 7.57 3.31
CA LEU A 56 -0.62 6.77 2.91
C LEU A 56 -0.39 6.01 1.59
N HIS A 57 0.21 6.66 0.59
CA HIS A 57 0.56 6.00 -0.67
C HIS A 57 1.58 4.89 -0.49
N ILE A 58 2.66 5.15 0.27
CA ILE A 58 3.69 4.15 0.56
C ILE A 58 3.10 2.94 1.29
N ILE A 59 2.29 3.19 2.33
CA ILE A 59 1.66 2.13 3.11
C ILE A 59 0.78 1.26 2.21
N LEU A 60 -0.04 1.86 1.35
CA LEU A 60 -0.93 1.10 0.48
C LEU A 60 -0.14 0.27 -0.54
N GLU A 61 0.82 0.89 -1.23
CA GLU A 61 1.57 0.23 -2.30
C GLU A 61 2.46 -0.89 -1.75
N ALA A 62 3.27 -0.60 -0.73
CA ALA A 62 4.14 -1.60 -0.11
C ALA A 62 3.31 -2.70 0.60
N GLY A 63 2.21 -2.32 1.26
CA GLY A 63 1.30 -3.24 1.93
C GLY A 63 0.63 -4.21 0.95
N LEU A 64 0.08 -3.72 -0.16
CA LEU A 64 -0.52 -4.55 -1.20
C LEU A 64 0.53 -5.42 -1.91
N ASN A 65 1.72 -4.91 -2.18
CA ASN A 65 2.80 -5.73 -2.74
C ASN A 65 3.17 -6.88 -1.79
N ALA A 66 3.34 -6.61 -0.50
CA ALA A 66 3.60 -7.64 0.50
C ALA A 66 2.44 -8.65 0.60
N PHE A 67 1.19 -8.18 0.57
CA PHE A 67 0.00 -9.03 0.51
C PHE A 67 0.07 -10.00 -0.67
N TYR A 68 0.32 -9.50 -1.89
CA TYR A 68 0.37 -10.34 -3.08
C TYR A 68 1.54 -11.30 -3.11
N ARG A 69 2.75 -10.87 -2.70
CA ARG A 69 3.92 -11.77 -2.58
C ARG A 69 3.57 -12.97 -1.72
N ASN A 70 3.04 -12.73 -0.52
CA ASN A 70 2.72 -13.80 0.42
C ASN A 70 1.56 -14.67 -0.07
N MET A 71 0.50 -14.09 -0.65
CA MET A 71 -0.57 -14.89 -1.25
C MET A 71 -0.06 -15.83 -2.35
N VAL A 72 0.79 -15.33 -3.25
CA VAL A 72 1.36 -16.13 -4.33
C VAL A 72 2.20 -17.26 -3.74
N LEU A 73 3.12 -16.94 -2.81
CA LEU A 73 3.97 -17.94 -2.14
C LEU A 73 3.15 -19.04 -1.46
N MET A 74 2.04 -18.69 -0.80
CA MET A 74 1.14 -19.67 -0.16
C MET A 74 0.38 -20.54 -1.17
N SER A 75 0.17 -20.05 -2.38
CA SER A 75 -0.56 -20.77 -3.44
C SER A 75 0.32 -21.63 -4.35
N LEU A 76 1.65 -21.45 -4.27
CA LEU A 76 2.59 -22.16 -5.12
C LEU A 76 2.60 -23.66 -4.81
N LYS A 77 2.41 -24.45 -5.86
CA LYS A 77 2.51 -25.93 -5.82
C LYS A 77 3.84 -26.46 -6.34
N LYS A 78 4.71 -25.57 -6.80
CA LYS A 78 6.00 -25.88 -7.43
C LYS A 78 7.12 -25.29 -6.58
N GLU A 79 8.24 -25.98 -6.51
CA GLU A 79 9.44 -25.47 -5.86
C GLU A 79 10.06 -24.39 -6.75
N LEU A 80 9.80 -23.14 -6.40
CA LEU A 80 10.43 -21.95 -6.98
C LEU A 80 11.15 -21.19 -5.88
N GLY A 81 12.24 -20.51 -6.24
CA GLY A 81 12.96 -19.67 -5.28
C GLY A 81 12.05 -18.52 -4.82
N GLU A 82 11.85 -18.36 -3.50
CA GLU A 82 10.95 -17.33 -2.98
C GLU A 82 11.31 -15.92 -3.48
N PHE A 83 12.61 -15.62 -3.55
CA PHE A 83 13.10 -14.33 -4.01
C PHE A 83 12.73 -14.04 -5.47
N GLU A 84 12.85 -15.04 -6.34
CA GLU A 84 12.45 -14.93 -7.76
C GLU A 84 10.95 -14.67 -7.88
N VAL A 85 10.14 -15.34 -7.05
CA VAL A 85 8.70 -15.12 -6.99
C VAL A 85 8.39 -13.69 -6.55
N MET A 86 9.06 -13.20 -5.50
CA MET A 86 8.86 -11.84 -5.01
C MET A 86 9.23 -10.79 -6.05
N GLU A 87 10.39 -10.92 -6.71
CA GLU A 87 10.80 -10.01 -7.78
C GLU A 87 9.79 -9.99 -8.93
N ASN A 88 9.33 -11.17 -9.36
CA ASN A 88 8.36 -11.26 -10.44
C ASN A 88 7.03 -10.62 -10.07
N VAL A 89 6.58 -10.81 -8.82
CA VAL A 89 5.41 -10.12 -8.29
C VAL A 89 5.68 -8.61 -8.34
N ASP A 90 6.79 -8.12 -7.82
CA ASP A 90 7.08 -6.67 -7.72
C ASP A 90 7.14 -5.94 -9.05
N ARG A 91 7.57 -6.62 -10.12
CA ARG A 91 7.62 -6.06 -11.48
C ARG A 91 6.23 -5.79 -12.06
N VAL A 92 5.18 -6.41 -11.53
CA VAL A 92 3.80 -6.12 -11.92
C VAL A 92 3.29 -4.93 -11.12
N SER A 93 2.50 -4.05 -11.74
CA SER A 93 1.90 -2.94 -10.98
C SER A 93 0.91 -3.48 -9.93
N PHE A 94 0.83 -2.84 -8.75
CA PHE A 94 -0.11 -3.30 -7.72
C PHE A 94 -1.58 -3.15 -8.15
N ILE A 95 -1.88 -2.21 -9.05
CA ILE A 95 -3.21 -2.06 -9.66
C ILE A 95 -3.53 -3.30 -10.50
N ASP A 96 -2.61 -3.74 -11.36
CA ASP A 96 -2.82 -4.92 -12.20
C ASP A 96 -2.92 -6.20 -11.37
N LYS A 97 -2.13 -6.32 -10.28
CA LYS A 97 -2.29 -7.41 -9.31
C LYS A 97 -3.68 -7.41 -8.68
N THR A 98 -4.21 -6.23 -8.35
CA THR A 98 -5.55 -6.10 -7.78
C THR A 98 -6.63 -6.50 -8.77
N VAL A 99 -6.52 -6.05 -10.01
CA VAL A 99 -7.40 -6.47 -11.11
C VAL A 99 -7.35 -7.99 -11.25
N ALA A 100 -6.15 -8.55 -11.36
CA ALA A 100 -5.99 -9.99 -11.52
C ALA A 100 -6.57 -10.79 -10.35
N PHE A 101 -6.36 -10.31 -9.12
CA PHE A 101 -6.91 -10.91 -7.92
C PHE A 101 -8.44 -10.94 -7.95
N ILE A 102 -9.10 -9.81 -8.28
CA ILE A 102 -10.56 -9.69 -8.29
C ILE A 102 -11.21 -10.50 -9.41
N TYR A 103 -10.58 -10.60 -10.59
CA TYR A 103 -11.20 -11.25 -11.74
C TYR A 103 -10.84 -12.73 -11.92
N PHE A 104 -9.67 -13.17 -11.44
CA PHE A 104 -9.17 -14.53 -11.71
C PHE A 104 -9.12 -15.45 -10.49
N SER A 105 -9.34 -14.91 -9.28
CA SER A 105 -9.40 -15.75 -8.08
C SER A 105 -10.78 -16.39 -7.92
N LYS A 106 -10.82 -17.50 -7.18
CA LYS A 106 -12.08 -18.18 -6.84
C LYS A 106 -12.63 -17.61 -5.54
N PHE A 107 -13.78 -16.96 -5.63
CA PHE A 107 -14.47 -16.39 -4.48
C PHE A 107 -15.77 -17.14 -4.19
N ASP A 108 -16.07 -17.30 -2.91
CA ASP A 108 -17.39 -17.67 -2.40
C ASP A 108 -17.99 -16.47 -1.68
N PHE A 109 -18.95 -15.81 -2.34
CA PHE A 109 -19.56 -14.58 -1.82
C PHE A 109 -20.70 -14.85 -0.83
N GLU A 110 -21.16 -16.09 -0.64
CA GLU A 110 -22.22 -16.46 0.31
C GLU A 110 -23.46 -15.50 0.26
N GLY A 111 -23.88 -15.09 -0.93
CA GLY A 111 -25.01 -14.17 -1.12
C GLY A 111 -24.70 -12.68 -0.99
N LYS A 112 -23.47 -12.27 -0.68
CA LYS A 112 -23.03 -10.86 -0.60
C LYS A 112 -22.58 -10.28 -1.95
N LEU A 113 -23.32 -10.58 -3.02
CA LEU A 113 -22.96 -10.13 -4.37
C LEU A 113 -23.04 -8.61 -4.53
N ASP A 114 -23.94 -7.93 -3.83
CA ASP A 114 -24.05 -6.48 -3.93
C ASP A 114 -22.89 -5.76 -3.20
N GLU A 115 -22.39 -6.30 -2.08
CA GLU A 115 -21.12 -5.85 -1.48
C GLU A 115 -19.96 -6.08 -2.45
N ALA A 116 -19.92 -7.21 -3.15
CA ALA A 116 -18.89 -7.47 -4.17
C ALA A 116 -18.95 -6.46 -5.33
N LYS A 117 -20.15 -6.10 -5.82
CA LYS A 117 -20.31 -5.05 -6.83
C LYS A 117 -19.88 -3.68 -6.32
N LYS A 118 -20.19 -3.35 -5.06
CA LYS A 118 -19.72 -2.10 -4.42
C LYS A 118 -18.19 -2.07 -4.41
N TYR A 119 -17.53 -3.09 -3.87
CA TYR A 119 -16.07 -3.13 -3.76
C TYR A 119 -15.36 -3.36 -5.09
N HIS A 120 -16.05 -3.76 -6.16
CA HIS A 120 -15.46 -3.77 -7.49
C HIS A 120 -14.91 -2.39 -7.89
N SER A 121 -15.51 -1.30 -7.40
CA SER A 121 -15.05 0.07 -7.63
C SER A 121 -13.69 0.40 -7.00
N ILE A 122 -13.11 -0.49 -6.17
CA ILE A 122 -11.77 -0.27 -5.57
C ILE A 122 -10.69 -0.21 -6.65
N ILE A 123 -10.88 -0.86 -7.80
CA ILE A 123 -9.95 -0.77 -8.94
C ILE A 123 -9.86 0.68 -9.45
N SER A 124 -11.00 1.36 -9.59
CA SER A 124 -11.04 2.77 -9.97
C SER A 124 -10.47 3.65 -8.85
N ALA A 125 -10.85 3.37 -7.60
CA ALA A 125 -10.33 4.10 -6.44
C ALA A 125 -8.79 4.02 -6.36
N LEU A 126 -8.18 2.87 -6.64
CA LEU A 126 -6.74 2.66 -6.69
C LEU A 126 -6.04 3.50 -7.77
N LYS A 127 -6.65 3.58 -8.95
CA LYS A 127 -6.14 4.43 -10.06
C LYS A 127 -6.18 5.90 -9.67
N ASP A 128 -7.30 6.37 -9.12
CA ASP A 128 -7.47 7.75 -8.69
C ASP A 128 -6.52 8.11 -7.55
N PHE A 129 -6.38 7.21 -6.57
CA PHE A 129 -5.44 7.36 -5.47
C PHE A 129 -4.01 7.47 -6.01
N SER A 130 -3.61 6.59 -6.92
CA SER A 130 -2.27 6.62 -7.53
C SER A 130 -2.01 7.86 -8.40
N ALA A 131 -3.03 8.43 -9.03
CA ALA A 131 -2.90 9.65 -9.82
C ALA A 131 -2.55 10.87 -8.95
N ILE A 132 -3.01 10.89 -7.70
CA ILE A 132 -2.68 11.96 -6.73
C ILE A 132 -1.21 11.87 -6.31
N ARG A 133 -0.71 10.66 -6.05
CA ARG A 133 0.73 10.42 -5.82
C ARG A 133 1.59 11.06 -6.91
N ASN A 134 1.24 10.83 -8.18
CA ASN A 134 1.98 11.41 -9.30
C ASN A 134 1.91 12.95 -9.31
N LYS A 135 0.77 13.55 -8.93
CA LYS A 135 0.66 15.01 -8.78
C LYS A 135 1.50 15.54 -7.63
N LEU A 136 1.57 14.83 -6.50
CA LEU A 136 2.43 15.18 -5.37
C LEU A 136 3.90 15.13 -5.78
N PHE A 137 4.39 14.03 -6.37
CA PHE A 137 5.79 13.95 -6.79
C PHE A 137 6.12 14.87 -7.98
N HIS A 138 5.27 15.00 -9.00
CA HIS A 138 5.58 15.93 -10.10
C HIS A 138 5.37 17.41 -9.74
N GLY A 139 4.55 17.72 -8.74
CA GLY A 139 4.36 19.07 -8.20
C GLY A 139 5.44 19.50 -7.20
N HIS A 140 6.08 18.54 -6.51
CA HIS A 140 7.12 18.80 -5.51
C HIS A 140 8.55 18.47 -5.98
N SER A 141 8.75 17.56 -6.94
CA SER A 141 10.08 17.00 -7.27
C SER A 141 10.86 17.75 -8.37
N ILE A 142 10.44 18.92 -8.84
CA ILE A 142 11.28 19.77 -9.72
C ILE A 142 11.61 21.14 -9.07
N SER A 143 11.15 21.44 -7.86
CA SER A 143 11.43 22.73 -7.21
C SER A 143 12.49 22.69 -6.09
N THR A 144 12.94 21.52 -5.64
CA THR A 144 13.81 21.42 -4.46
C THR A 144 15.15 20.71 -4.67
N ILE A 145 15.38 20.03 -5.80
CA ILE A 145 16.64 19.31 -6.04
C ILE A 145 17.52 19.97 -7.12
N PHE A 146 16.95 20.82 -7.97
CA PHE A 146 17.70 21.58 -8.98
C PHE A 146 17.14 23.01 -9.07
N ASP A 147 18.03 23.97 -9.24
CA ASP A 147 17.79 25.41 -9.40
C ASP A 147 17.68 26.22 -8.09
N GLY A 148 18.84 26.72 -7.66
CA GLY A 148 18.96 27.94 -6.84
C GLY A 148 18.56 29.21 -7.60
N GLU A 149 17.49 29.17 -8.39
CA GLU A 149 16.95 30.35 -9.08
C GLU A 149 15.49 30.59 -8.72
N LYS A 150 15.25 31.84 -8.33
CA LYS A 150 13.94 32.42 -8.01
C LYS A 150 12.99 32.26 -9.20
N ASN A 151 11.73 31.98 -8.88
CA ASN A 151 10.54 31.93 -9.75
C ASN A 151 10.28 30.61 -10.48
N ARG A 152 9.58 29.67 -9.81
CA ARG A 152 8.67 28.74 -10.49
C ARG A 152 7.40 28.50 -9.66
N HIS A 153 6.31 29.14 -10.09
CA HIS A 153 4.95 28.88 -9.64
C HIS A 153 4.53 27.46 -10.07
N SER A 154 4.64 26.49 -9.17
CA SER A 154 3.95 25.21 -9.29
C SER A 154 2.46 25.47 -9.01
N GLU A 155 1.59 25.22 -9.99
CA GLU A 155 0.12 25.37 -9.89
C GLU A 155 -0.55 24.52 -8.79
N LEU A 156 0.24 23.75 -8.02
CA LEU A 156 -0.21 22.93 -6.89
C LEU A 156 -0.06 23.60 -5.53
N LYS A 157 0.71 24.70 -5.42
CA LYS A 157 0.99 25.41 -4.16
C LYS A 157 -0.23 26.15 -3.53
N GLY A 158 -1.43 25.82 -3.99
CA GLY A 158 -2.71 26.33 -3.48
C GLY A 158 -3.85 25.32 -3.55
N LYS A 159 -3.56 24.01 -3.64
CA LYS A 159 -4.59 22.95 -3.75
C LYS A 159 -4.45 21.81 -2.74
N ILE A 160 -3.45 21.83 -1.87
CA ILE A 160 -3.30 20.85 -0.80
C ILE A 160 -4.04 21.38 0.42
N THR A 161 -5.16 20.73 0.73
CA THR A 161 -6.07 21.17 1.79
C THR A 161 -6.42 19.99 2.70
N LEU A 162 -6.99 20.30 3.87
CA LEU A 162 -7.48 19.29 4.80
C LEU A 162 -8.57 18.41 4.17
N GLU A 163 -9.43 18.98 3.33
CA GLU A 163 -10.46 18.22 2.61
C GLU A 163 -9.85 17.18 1.66
N MET A 164 -8.76 17.54 0.98
CA MET A 164 -8.03 16.59 0.13
C MET A 164 -7.46 15.44 0.95
N LEU A 165 -6.89 15.72 2.13
CA LEU A 165 -6.40 14.69 3.05
C LEU A 165 -7.52 13.76 3.50
N ILE A 166 -8.64 14.32 3.98
CA ILE A 166 -9.80 13.56 4.42
C ILE A 166 -10.32 12.65 3.30
N GLU A 167 -10.40 13.17 2.08
CA GLU A 167 -10.82 12.39 0.92
C GLU A 167 -9.83 11.26 0.58
N GLN A 168 -8.52 11.51 0.67
CA GLN A 168 -7.52 10.44 0.49
C GLN A 168 -7.58 9.38 1.58
N MET A 169 -7.80 9.77 2.84
CA MET A 169 -8.01 8.83 3.94
C MET A 169 -9.27 7.98 3.71
N ARG A 170 -10.38 8.57 3.23
CA ARG A 170 -11.60 7.83 2.85
C ARG A 170 -11.31 6.80 1.76
N LYS A 171 -10.63 7.21 0.68
CA LYS A 171 -10.26 6.30 -0.41
C LYS A 171 -9.35 5.17 0.06
N PHE A 172 -8.33 5.49 0.85
CA PHE A 172 -7.41 4.52 1.43
C PHE A 172 -8.17 3.45 2.25
N ARG A 173 -9.05 3.87 3.16
CA ARG A 173 -9.88 2.96 3.97
C ARG A 173 -10.79 2.10 3.10
N PHE A 174 -11.46 2.71 2.13
CA PHE A 174 -12.36 2.00 1.21
C PHE A 174 -11.63 0.90 0.42
N ILE A 175 -10.42 1.19 -0.07
CA ILE A 175 -9.58 0.21 -0.77
C ILE A 175 -9.23 -0.96 0.17
N LEU A 176 -8.73 -0.67 1.37
CA LEU A 176 -8.35 -1.72 2.33
C LEU A 176 -9.56 -2.54 2.80
N GLU A 177 -10.71 -1.91 3.01
CA GLU A 177 -11.97 -2.59 3.32
C GLU A 177 -12.40 -3.54 2.20
N GLY A 178 -12.37 -3.09 0.94
CA GLY A 178 -12.68 -3.96 -0.19
C GLY A 178 -11.70 -5.11 -0.36
N MET A 179 -10.40 -4.85 -0.17
CA MET A 179 -9.38 -5.91 -0.19
C MET A 179 -9.61 -6.96 0.90
N ARG A 180 -9.97 -6.53 2.12
CA ARG A 180 -10.35 -7.44 3.22
C ARG A 180 -11.59 -8.25 2.86
N PHE A 181 -12.62 -7.62 2.29
CA PHE A 181 -13.83 -8.30 1.84
C PHE A 181 -13.51 -9.41 0.82
N TYR A 182 -12.75 -9.11 -0.24
CA TYR A 182 -12.39 -10.11 -1.24
C TYR A 182 -11.55 -11.23 -0.64
N PHE A 183 -10.62 -10.91 0.27
CA PHE A 183 -9.78 -11.92 0.92
C PHE A 183 -10.58 -12.84 1.86
N ASP A 184 -11.58 -12.31 2.57
CA ASP A 184 -12.49 -13.12 3.39
C ASP A 184 -13.28 -14.11 2.53
N ARG A 185 -13.69 -13.67 1.34
CA ARG A 185 -14.43 -14.49 0.36
C ARG A 185 -13.54 -15.35 -0.52
N LEU A 186 -12.22 -15.24 -0.43
CA LEU A 186 -11.29 -16.06 -1.18
C LEU A 186 -11.38 -17.52 -0.70
N GLN A 187 -11.60 -18.43 -1.65
CA GLN A 187 -11.50 -19.87 -1.40
C GLN A 187 -10.03 -20.23 -1.18
N SER A 188 -9.62 -20.27 0.09
CA SER A 188 -8.25 -20.56 0.51
C SER A 188 -8.23 -21.66 1.56
N SER A 189 -7.13 -22.40 1.67
CA SER A 189 -6.88 -23.36 2.76
C SER A 189 -6.52 -22.70 4.11
N MET A 190 -6.45 -21.37 4.17
CA MET A 190 -6.15 -20.65 5.42
C MET A 190 -7.27 -20.82 6.45
N THR A 191 -6.88 -21.02 7.70
CA THR A 191 -7.80 -20.96 8.84
C THR A 191 -8.34 -19.54 9.03
N SER A 192 -9.48 -19.41 9.71
CA SER A 192 -10.05 -18.09 10.03
C SER A 192 -9.08 -17.22 10.82
N SER A 193 -8.37 -17.78 11.81
CA SER A 193 -7.34 -17.05 12.57
C SER A 193 -6.16 -16.63 11.69
N GLY A 194 -5.76 -17.48 10.74
CA GLY A 194 -4.72 -17.14 9.76
C GLY A 194 -5.16 -15.98 8.87
N LYS A 195 -6.42 -15.98 8.40
CA LYS A 195 -6.97 -14.86 7.61
C LYS A 195 -6.97 -13.56 8.40
N GLU A 196 -7.41 -13.57 9.66
CA GLU A 196 -7.40 -12.37 10.50
C GLU A 196 -5.99 -11.83 10.73
N SER A 197 -5.02 -12.69 11.06
CA SER A 197 -3.63 -12.28 11.22
C SER A 197 -3.08 -11.64 9.93
N PHE A 198 -3.36 -12.25 8.78
CA PHE A 198 -2.91 -11.76 7.48
C PHE A 198 -3.52 -10.41 7.11
N LYS A 199 -4.82 -10.22 7.36
CA LYS A 199 -5.50 -8.92 7.19
C LYS A 199 -4.91 -7.87 8.12
N LYS A 200 -4.65 -8.21 9.38
CA LYS A 200 -4.07 -7.26 10.34
C LYS A 200 -2.68 -6.79 9.91
N GLU A 201 -1.87 -7.70 9.40
CA GLU A 201 -0.50 -7.39 8.98
C GLU A 201 -0.48 -6.48 7.74
N TYR A 202 -1.24 -6.82 6.69
CA TYR A 202 -1.11 -6.18 5.38
C TYR A 202 -2.23 -5.20 5.01
N LEU A 203 -3.42 -5.34 5.60
CA LEU A 203 -4.63 -4.62 5.21
C LEU A 203 -5.28 -3.81 6.34
N SER A 204 -4.54 -3.53 7.42
CA SER A 204 -5.04 -2.74 8.57
C SER A 204 -4.93 -1.23 8.34
N ASP A 205 -6.05 -0.55 8.59
CA ASP A 205 -6.21 0.90 8.64
C ASP A 205 -6.38 1.45 10.07
N GLU A 206 -6.14 0.63 11.10
CA GLU A 206 -6.36 0.98 12.52
C GLU A 206 -5.48 2.14 13.02
N PHE A 207 -4.37 2.41 12.32
CA PHE A 207 -3.46 3.51 12.65
C PHE A 207 -4.03 4.90 12.34
N LEU A 208 -5.09 4.98 11.50
CA LEU A 208 -5.74 6.23 11.17
C LEU A 208 -6.87 6.52 12.17
N PRO A 209 -7.06 7.77 12.61
CA PRO A 209 -8.19 8.11 13.47
C PRO A 209 -9.51 8.08 12.70
N HIS A 210 -10.62 7.96 13.43
CA HIS A 210 -11.96 8.08 12.86
C HIS A 210 -12.13 9.45 12.22
N LEU A 211 -12.63 9.51 10.98
CA LEU A 211 -12.71 10.77 10.21
C LEU A 211 -13.55 11.87 10.88
N GLY A 212 -14.44 11.51 11.82
CA GLY A 212 -15.17 12.47 12.65
C GLY A 212 -14.27 13.31 13.57
N THR A 213 -13.02 12.90 13.82
CA THR A 213 -12.04 13.67 14.59
C THR A 213 -11.58 14.95 13.90
N PHE A 214 -11.76 15.08 12.58
CA PHE A 214 -11.44 16.30 11.84
C PHE A 214 -12.63 17.24 11.67
N ALA A 215 -13.83 16.85 12.14
CA ALA A 215 -15.05 17.66 11.98
C ALA A 215 -15.10 18.88 12.91
N ASP A 216 -14.25 18.91 13.95
CA ASP A 216 -14.14 20.01 14.92
C ASP A 216 -12.94 20.94 14.65
N VAL A 217 -12.19 20.72 13.57
CA VAL A 217 -11.12 21.63 13.16
C VAL A 217 -11.77 22.76 12.36
N ASP A 218 -12.15 23.83 13.06
CA ASP A 218 -12.58 25.09 12.45
C ASP A 218 -11.54 25.52 11.40
N VAL A 219 -11.88 25.33 10.13
CA VAL A 219 -11.16 25.95 9.01
C VAL A 219 -11.43 27.44 9.14
N LYS A 220 -10.54 28.15 9.85
CA LYS A 220 -10.54 29.61 9.84
C LYS A 220 -10.16 30.07 8.44
N GLU A 221 -11.16 30.53 7.69
CA GLU A 221 -10.99 31.33 6.47
C GLU A 221 -10.11 32.56 6.70
#